data_AF-A0A349IR47-F1
#
_entry.id   AF-A0A349IR47-F1
#
_cell.length_a   1.000
_cell.length_b   1.000
_cell.length_c   1.000
_cell.angle_alpha   90.00
_cell.angle_beta   90.00
_cell.angle_gamma   90.00
#
_symmetry.space_group_name_H-M   'P 1'
#
loop_
_entity.id
_entity.type
_entity.pdbx_description
1 polymer ?
#
loop_
_entity_poly.entity_id
_entity_poly.type
_entity_poly.pdbx_seq_one_letter_code
_entity_poly.pdbx_strand_id
1 'polypeptide(L)'
;MRKVRLTIDITLGEDGSFRTEMIEVTNMDILGLQIEELLVHVNPTKIYRARVYNLLLNCDCRTIGEILERTRLEFLHSKNAGAKTVAALERALGYYNLTLKS
;
A
#
# COMPACT_ATOMS: atom_id res chain seq x y z
N MET A 1 19.54 5.09 7.68
CA MET A 1 18.25 5.06 6.95
C MET A 1 18.25 3.85 6.03
N ARG A 2 17.19 3.04 6.01
CA ARG A 2 17.10 1.83 5.17
C ARG A 2 16.65 2.23 3.76
N LYS A 3 17.41 1.82 2.75
CA LYS A 3 17.04 1.97 1.34
C LYS A 3 16.30 0.72 0.87
N VAL A 4 15.30 0.89 0.03
CA VAL A 4 14.52 -0.18 -0.61
C VAL A 4 14.68 -0.03 -2.12
N ARG A 5 14.83 -1.15 -2.82
CA ARG A 5 14.86 -1.16 -4.29
C ARG A 5 13.45 -1.36 -4.80
N LEU A 6 12.94 -0.40 -5.54
CA LEU A 6 11.65 -0.50 -6.23
C LEU A 6 11.90 -0.68 -7.72
N THR A 7 11.05 -1.48 -8.33
CA THR A 7 10.96 -1.62 -9.78
C THR A 7 9.80 -0.76 -10.24
N ILE A 8 10.07 0.23 -11.08
CA ILE A 8 9.06 1.15 -11.64
C ILE A 8 9.00 1.03 -13.15
N ASP A 9 7.80 1.12 -13.72
CA ASP A 9 7.60 1.24 -15.16
C ASP A 9 7.49 2.72 -15.53
N ILE A 10 8.46 3.22 -16.29
CA ILE A 10 8.53 4.60 -16.76
C ILE A 10 7.99 4.63 -18.18
N THR A 11 6.88 5.32 -18.41
CA THR A 11 6.34 5.57 -19.75
C THR A 11 7.27 6.50 -20.53
N LEU A 12 7.66 6.09 -21.72
CA LEU A 12 8.55 6.81 -22.61
C LEU A 12 7.75 7.38 -23.78
N GLY A 13 7.24 8.59 -23.65
CA GLY A 13 6.48 9.25 -24.73
C GLY A 13 5.03 8.77 -24.87
N GLU A 14 4.36 9.25 -25.91
CA GLU A 14 2.90 9.09 -26.11
C GLU A 14 2.50 7.78 -26.81
N ASP A 15 3.47 7.00 -27.29
CA ASP A 15 3.25 5.74 -28.02
C ASP A 15 2.96 4.53 -27.11
N GLY A 16 2.92 4.76 -25.79
CA GLY A 16 2.70 3.72 -24.79
C GLY A 16 3.92 2.83 -24.55
N SER A 17 5.09 3.18 -25.09
CA SER A 17 6.33 2.49 -24.74
C SER A 17 6.69 2.76 -23.28
N PHE A 18 7.31 1.77 -22.62
CA PHE A 18 7.76 1.90 -21.24
C PHE A 18 9.10 1.20 -21.06
N ARG A 19 9.88 1.69 -20.09
CA ARG A 19 11.07 1.02 -19.58
C ARG A 19 10.89 0.70 -18.11
N THR A 20 11.32 -0.48 -17.71
CA THR A 20 11.36 -0.87 -16.32
C THR A 20 12.71 -0.46 -15.73
N GLU A 21 12.72 0.38 -14.70
CA GLU A 21 13.93 0.80 -14.00
C GLU A 21 13.88 0.40 -12.52
N MET A 22 15.05 0.02 -12.00
CA MET A 22 15.23 -0.24 -10.58
C MET A 22 15.79 1.02 -9.92
N ILE A 23 15.02 1.63 -9.03
CA ILE A 23 15.42 2.82 -8.29
C ILE A 23 15.64 2.48 -6.82
N GLU A 24 16.64 3.12 -6.21
CA GLU A 24 16.78 3.12 -4.75
C GLU A 24 15.95 4.25 -4.18
N VAL A 25 14.91 3.89 -3.43
CA VAL A 25 14.13 4.84 -2.64
C VAL A 25 14.47 4.69 -1.17
N THR A 26 14.31 5.78 -0.42
CA THR A 26 14.36 5.70 1.03
C THR A 26 13.00 5.29 1.58
N ASN A 27 12.99 4.73 2.79
CA ASN A 27 11.72 4.50 3.48
C ASN A 27 10.86 5.77 3.58
N MET A 28 11.46 6.97 3.70
CA MET A 28 10.68 8.23 3.76
C MET A 28 9.88 8.49 2.49
N ASP A 29 10.45 8.16 1.32
CA ASP A 29 9.78 8.37 0.03
C ASP A 29 8.54 7.47 -0.09
N ILE A 30 8.59 6.26 0.50
CA ILE A 30 7.48 5.31 0.51
C ILE A 30 6.34 5.78 1.44
N LEU A 31 6.66 6.41 2.58
CA LEU A 31 5.64 6.83 3.56
C LEU A 31 4.71 7.91 2.99
N GLY A 32 5.19 8.73 2.05
CA GLY A 32 4.39 9.75 1.37
C GLY A 32 3.49 9.22 0.25
N LEU A 33 3.60 7.94 -0.12
CA LEU A 33 2.75 7.35 -1.15
C LEU A 33 1.28 7.34 -0.71
N GLN A 34 0.40 7.69 -1.64
CA GLN A 34 -1.04 7.67 -1.43
C GLN A 34 -1.56 6.23 -1.35
N ILE A 35 -2.70 6.02 -0.69
CA ILE A 35 -3.30 4.68 -0.56
C ILE A 35 -3.62 4.04 -1.92
N GLU A 36 -3.90 4.82 -2.95
CA GLU A 36 -4.18 4.35 -4.31
C GLU A 36 -3.01 3.56 -4.90
N GLU A 37 -1.77 4.00 -4.61
CA GLU A 37 -0.54 3.32 -5.00
C GLU A 37 -0.42 1.97 -4.29
N LEU A 38 -0.75 1.92 -2.99
CA LEU A 38 -0.77 0.66 -2.23
C LEU A 38 -1.83 -0.32 -2.76
N LEU A 39 -2.98 0.19 -3.22
CA LEU A 39 -4.11 -0.63 -3.66
C LEU A 39 -3.85 -1.40 -4.96
N VAL A 40 -2.85 -1.01 -5.76
CA VAL A 40 -2.45 -1.78 -6.95
C VAL A 40 -1.90 -3.17 -6.57
N HIS A 41 -1.40 -3.30 -5.33
CA HIS A 41 -0.82 -4.51 -4.76
C HIS A 41 -1.81 -5.36 -3.96
N VAL A 42 -3.05 -4.88 -3.77
CA VAL A 42 -4.12 -5.69 -3.18
C VAL A 42 -4.63 -6.67 -4.23
N ASN A 43 -4.82 -7.94 -3.82
CA ASN A 43 -5.26 -9.05 -4.69
C ASN A 43 -6.23 -8.58 -5.80
N PRO A 44 -5.99 -8.97 -7.08
CA PRO A 44 -6.68 -8.40 -8.24
C PRO A 44 -8.20 -8.61 -8.25
N THR A 45 -8.75 -9.45 -7.38
CA THR A 45 -10.19 -9.55 -7.19
C THR A 45 -10.77 -8.22 -6.67
N LYS A 46 -11.59 -7.57 -7.50
CA LYS A 46 -12.16 -6.22 -7.27
C LYS A 46 -12.76 -6.01 -5.87
N ILE A 47 -13.28 -7.07 -5.24
CA ILE A 47 -13.92 -7.01 -3.92
C ILE A 47 -12.95 -6.64 -2.80
N TYR A 48 -11.73 -7.18 -2.79
CA TYR A 48 -10.79 -6.90 -1.68
C TYR A 48 -10.16 -5.52 -1.81
N ARG A 49 -9.90 -5.05 -3.04
CA ARG A 49 -9.43 -3.68 -3.27
C ARG A 49 -10.41 -2.65 -2.70
N ALA A 50 -11.71 -2.80 -2.97
CA ALA A 50 -12.74 -1.91 -2.44
C ALA A 50 -12.87 -2.01 -0.90
N ARG A 51 -12.77 -3.21 -0.32
CA ARG A 51 -12.82 -3.40 1.13
C ARG A 51 -11.63 -2.79 1.85
N VAL A 52 -10.42 -2.95 1.30
CA VAL A 52 -9.20 -2.33 1.85
C VAL A 52 -9.30 -0.81 1.72
N TYR A 53 -9.72 -0.30 0.57
CA TYR A 53 -9.92 1.15 0.39
C TYR A 53 -10.87 1.74 1.43
N ASN A 54 -12.06 1.14 1.60
CA ASN A 54 -13.04 1.62 2.57
C ASN A 54 -12.56 1.49 4.01
N LEU A 55 -11.79 0.44 4.33
CA LEU A 55 -11.14 0.31 5.64
C LEU A 55 -10.19 1.47 5.90
N LEU A 56 -9.32 1.79 4.94
CA LEU A 56 -8.34 2.87 5.05
C LEU A 56 -9.03 4.23 5.20
N LEU A 57 -10.09 4.49 4.43
CA LEU A 57 -10.89 5.71 4.56
C LEU A 57 -11.59 5.82 5.92
N ASN A 58 -12.18 4.73 6.43
CA ASN A 58 -12.82 4.72 7.76
C ASN A 58 -11.81 4.91 8.90
N CYS A 59 -10.54 4.62 8.64
CA CYS A 59 -9.43 4.87 9.54
C CYS A 59 -8.69 6.16 9.18
N ASP A 60 -9.29 7.08 8.42
CA ASP A 60 -8.70 8.38 8.06
C ASP A 60 -7.26 8.29 7.50
N CYS A 61 -6.92 7.18 6.85
CA CYS A 61 -5.61 6.99 6.22
C CYS A 61 -5.68 7.43 4.75
N ARG A 62 -4.79 8.35 4.37
CA ARG A 62 -4.55 8.83 2.99
C ARG A 62 -3.18 8.44 2.47
N THR A 63 -2.24 8.13 3.36
CA THR A 63 -0.86 7.76 3.02
C THR A 63 -0.41 6.46 3.67
N ILE A 64 0.65 5.84 3.14
CA ILE A 64 1.29 4.67 3.77
C ILE A 64 1.80 5.01 5.17
N GLY A 65 2.32 6.22 5.40
CA GLY A 65 2.76 6.69 6.71
C GLY A 65 1.67 6.59 7.77
N GLU A 66 0.50 7.15 7.49
CA GLU A 66 -0.67 7.12 8.39
C GLU A 66 -1.17 5.69 8.65
N ILE A 67 -1.02 4.78 7.68
CA ILE A 67 -1.34 3.36 7.88
C ILE A 67 -0.43 2.73 8.94
N LEU A 68 0.88 3.01 8.87
CA LEU A 68 1.87 2.45 9.78
C LEU A 68 1.84 3.08 11.17
N GLU A 69 1.21 4.24 11.33
CA GLU A 69 0.97 4.83 12.64
C GLU A 69 0.00 3.98 13.46
N ARG A 70 -0.94 3.30 12.79
CA ARG A 70 -1.96 2.43 13.37
C ARG A 70 -1.48 0.99 13.59
N THR A 71 -2.09 0.34 14.55
CA THR A 71 -1.91 -1.07 14.90
C THR A 71 -2.85 -1.97 14.11
N ARG A 72 -2.46 -3.23 14.00
CA ARG A 72 -3.30 -4.28 13.42
C ARG A 72 -4.64 -4.40 14.15
N LEU A 73 -4.65 -4.23 15.47
CA LEU A 73 -5.85 -4.32 16.30
C LEU A 73 -6.82 -3.16 16.03
N GLU A 74 -6.33 -1.95 15.85
CA GLU A 74 -7.15 -0.79 15.45
C GLU A 74 -7.84 -1.03 14.10
N PHE A 75 -7.14 -1.62 13.13
CA PHE A 75 -7.75 -2.00 11.86
C PHE A 75 -8.80 -3.10 12.02
N LEU A 76 -8.55 -4.11 12.85
CA LEU A 76 -9.53 -5.20 13.09
C LEU A 76 -10.79 -4.71 13.81
N HIS A 77 -10.68 -3.69 14.66
CA HIS A 77 -11.83 -3.09 15.35
C HIS A 77 -12.57 -2.03 14.51
N SER A 78 -12.06 -1.68 13.32
CA SER A 78 -12.73 -0.76 12.42
C SER A 78 -14.03 -1.35 11.87
N LYS A 79 -15.01 -0.48 11.64
CA LYS A 79 -16.33 -0.87 11.14
C LYS A 79 -16.19 -1.55 9.77
N ASN A 80 -16.74 -2.76 9.66
CA ASN A 80 -16.69 -3.60 8.46
C ASN A 80 -15.28 -4.13 8.09
N ALA A 81 -14.33 -4.13 9.03
CA ALA A 81 -13.02 -4.75 8.83
C ALA A 81 -13.09 -6.27 9.10
N GLY A 82 -12.98 -7.07 8.05
CA GLY A 82 -12.80 -8.51 8.19
C GLY A 82 -11.32 -8.88 8.30
N ALA A 83 -10.99 -9.98 8.99
CA ALA A 83 -9.62 -10.49 9.08
C ALA A 83 -8.96 -10.68 7.70
N LYS A 84 -9.74 -11.08 6.69
CA LYS A 84 -9.26 -11.21 5.30
C LYS A 84 -8.91 -9.87 4.66
N THR A 85 -9.59 -8.79 5.03
CA THR A 85 -9.29 -7.42 4.55
C THR A 85 -7.98 -6.94 5.15
N VAL A 86 -7.78 -7.12 6.45
CA VAL A 86 -6.53 -6.76 7.13
C VAL A 86 -5.36 -7.59 6.57
N ALA A 87 -5.54 -8.89 6.39
CA ALA A 87 -4.52 -9.73 5.75
C ALA A 87 -4.20 -9.32 4.29
N ALA A 88 -5.16 -8.75 3.56
CA ALA A 88 -4.91 -8.21 2.23
C ALA A 88 -4.09 -6.91 2.29
N LEU A 89 -4.38 -6.04 3.25
CA LEU A 89 -3.57 -4.84 3.53
C LEU A 89 -2.13 -5.20 3.91
N GLU A 90 -1.93 -6.15 4.83
CA GLU A 90 -0.60 -6.61 5.25
C GLU A 90 0.20 -7.17 4.08
N ARG A 91 -0.43 -7.94 3.18
CA ARG A 91 0.23 -8.41 1.96
C ARG A 91 0.63 -7.27 1.02
N ALA A 92 -0.23 -6.25 0.86
CA ALA A 92 0.09 -5.09 0.03
C ALA A 92 1.29 -4.31 0.62
N LEU A 93 1.32 -4.11 1.93
CA LEU A 93 2.47 -3.50 2.64
C LEU A 93 3.76 -4.31 2.48
N GLY A 94 3.64 -5.64 2.40
CA GLY A 94 4.76 -6.55 2.16
C GLY A 94 5.51 -6.29 0.84
N TYR A 95 4.87 -5.73 -0.19
CA TYR A 95 5.55 -5.33 -1.43
C TYR A 95 6.60 -4.23 -1.19
N TYR A 96 6.35 -3.36 -0.21
CA TYR A 96 7.28 -2.32 0.22
C TYR A 96 8.16 -2.78 1.39
N ASN A 97 8.12 -4.07 1.75
CA ASN A 97 8.81 -4.63 2.92
C ASN A 97 8.42 -3.93 4.23
N LEU A 98 7.13 -3.57 4.35
CA LEU A 98 6.54 -2.91 5.50
C LEU A 98 5.56 -3.86 6.22
N THR A 99 5.39 -3.65 7.52
CA THR A 99 4.47 -4.43 8.36
C THR A 99 3.73 -3.50 9.31
N LEU A 100 2.46 -3.80 9.57
CA LEU A 100 1.69 -3.11 10.61
C LEU A 100 2.33 -3.34 11.99
N LYS A 101 2.11 -2.38 12.89
CA LYS A 101 2.42 -2.58 14.31
C LYS A 101 1.46 -3.62 14.89
N SER A 102 1.97 -4.48 15.76
CA SER A 102 1.16 -5.45 16.50
C SER A 102 0.10 -4.78 17.36
#